data_AF-A0A0Q8P3M1-F1
#
_entry.id   AF-A0A0Q8P3M1-F1
#
_cell.length_a   1.000
_cell.length_b   1.000
_cell.length_c   1.000
_cell.angle_alpha   90.00
_cell.angle_beta   90.00
_cell.angle_gamma   90.00
#
_symmetry.space_group_name_H-M   'P 1'
#
loop_
_entity.id
_entity.type
_entity.pdbx_description
1 polymer ?
#
loop_
_entity_poly.entity_id
_entity_poly.type
_entity_poly.pdbx_seq_one_letter_code
_entity_poly.pdbx_strand_id
1 'polypeptide(L)'
;MPVHTHPRPTVRGVFVLATAALLSVGLAGCSGGDDDTYKTWVAEGGREHTLAIGKDIITLISLSGEGRSSTAHRCQEVLDHVKAAKAYRKLPDETARGYWETALDKVESTATHCVQNKNEGMTGGTVLSEAAEAQSAFSSLTISIHRLTKSNS
;
A
#
# COMPACT_ATOMS: atom_id res chain seq x y z
N MET A 1 27.59 -36.03 -40.14
CA MET A 1 26.82 -36.15 -38.89
C MET A 1 26.09 -34.83 -38.66
N PRO A 2 24.76 -34.74 -38.79
CA PRO A 2 24.02 -33.52 -38.44
C PRO A 2 23.49 -33.59 -37.00
N VAL A 3 23.67 -32.51 -36.25
CA VAL A 3 23.12 -32.31 -34.90
C VAL A 3 21.67 -31.84 -35.02
N HIS A 4 20.73 -32.60 -34.48
CA HIS A 4 19.35 -32.16 -34.28
C HIS A 4 19.25 -31.28 -33.03
N THR A 5 19.17 -29.96 -33.22
CA THR A 5 18.76 -29.02 -32.17
C THR A 5 17.25 -29.12 -31.97
N HIS A 6 16.84 -29.64 -30.82
CA HIS A 6 15.44 -29.57 -30.38
C HIS A 6 15.15 -28.15 -29.87
N PRO A 7 14.05 -27.50 -30.30
CA PRO A 7 13.62 -26.26 -29.66
C PRO A 7 13.09 -26.59 -28.25
N ARG A 8 13.72 -26.00 -27.22
CA ARG A 8 13.18 -26.01 -25.85
C ARG A 8 11.85 -25.26 -25.86
N PRO A 9 10.75 -25.83 -25.33
CA PRO A 9 9.51 -25.10 -25.22
C PRO A 9 9.69 -23.93 -24.24
N THR A 10 9.28 -22.75 -24.70
CA THR A 10 9.18 -21.53 -23.92
C THR A 10 8.27 -21.81 -22.73
N VAL A 11 8.83 -21.86 -21.52
CA VAL A 11 8.03 -21.89 -20.30
C VAL A 11 7.33 -20.54 -20.20
N ARG A 12 6.11 -20.49 -20.73
CA ARG A 12 5.18 -19.39 -20.56
C ARG A 12 4.74 -19.44 -19.10
N GLY A 13 5.51 -18.77 -18.24
CA GLY A 13 5.21 -18.64 -16.82
C GLY A 13 3.85 -17.99 -16.66
N VAL A 14 2.83 -18.80 -16.40
CA VAL A 14 1.54 -18.31 -15.91
C VAL A 14 1.79 -17.90 -14.48
N PHE A 15 2.06 -16.60 -14.27
CA PHE A 15 1.98 -16.00 -12.94
C PHE A 15 0.51 -16.02 -12.54
N VAL A 16 0.13 -17.05 -11.78
CA VAL A 16 -1.13 -17.03 -11.02
C VAL A 16 -0.93 -16.01 -9.91
N LEU A 17 -1.43 -14.79 -10.11
CA LEU A 17 -1.57 -13.81 -9.02
C LEU A 17 -2.65 -14.31 -8.07
N ALA A 18 -2.23 -15.10 -7.09
CA ALA A 18 -3.07 -15.50 -5.99
C ALA A 18 -3.13 -14.37 -4.94
N THR A 19 -4.36 -14.08 -4.51
CA THR A 19 -4.77 -13.39 -3.26
C THR A 19 -4.90 -11.86 -3.26
N ALA A 20 -5.92 -11.36 -3.96
CA ALA A 20 -6.59 -10.11 -3.58
C ALA A 20 -7.89 -10.44 -2.83
N ALA A 21 -7.84 -10.74 -1.52
CA ALA A 21 -9.06 -11.00 -0.76
C ALA A 21 -9.02 -10.66 0.75
N LEU A 22 -8.01 -9.93 1.26
CA LEU A 22 -7.92 -9.66 2.70
C LEU A 22 -8.08 -8.20 3.12
N LEU A 23 -8.24 -7.24 2.21
CA LEU A 23 -8.20 -5.81 2.56
C LEU A 23 -9.56 -5.16 2.85
N SER A 24 -10.69 -5.83 2.62
CA SER A 24 -12.02 -5.20 2.70
C SER A 24 -12.89 -5.60 3.90
N VAL A 25 -12.51 -6.61 4.68
CA VAL A 25 -13.40 -7.17 5.74
C VAL A 25 -13.13 -6.60 7.14
N GLY A 26 -11.99 -5.92 7.37
CA GLY A 26 -11.56 -5.54 8.72
C GLY A 26 -12.21 -4.29 9.35
N LEU A 27 -12.89 -3.44 8.56
CA LEU A 27 -13.27 -2.08 9.00
C LEU A 27 -14.78 -1.87 9.24
N ALA A 28 -15.60 -2.92 9.16
CA ALA A 28 -17.07 -2.81 9.25
C ALA A 28 -17.65 -3.13 10.63
N GLY A 29 -16.86 -3.54 11.62
CA GLY A 29 -17.35 -3.92 12.95
C GLY A 29 -16.36 -3.57 14.05
N CYS A 30 -16.35 -2.32 14.49
CA CYS A 30 -15.53 -1.87 15.61
C CYS A 30 -16.33 -0.85 16.45
N SER A 31 -17.12 -1.34 17.41
CA SER A 31 -17.71 -0.54 18.48
C SER A 31 -17.44 -1.25 19.80
N GLY A 32 -16.80 -0.51 20.74
CA GLY A 32 -16.33 -0.98 22.05
C GLY A 32 -14.80 -1.10 22.03
N GLY A 33 -14.00 -0.42 22.85
CA GLY A 33 -14.29 0.44 23.99
C GLY A 33 -13.16 1.45 24.27
N ASP A 34 -12.72 1.54 25.52
CA ASP A 34 -12.40 2.80 26.19
C ASP A 34 -10.93 3.27 26.09
N ASP A 35 -10.49 3.61 24.87
CA ASP A 35 -9.49 4.68 24.72
C ASP A 35 -10.08 5.69 23.74
N ASP A 36 -10.82 6.66 24.30
CA ASP A 36 -11.59 7.66 23.55
C ASP A 36 -10.73 8.35 22.50
N THR A 37 -9.43 8.49 22.75
CA THR A 37 -8.47 9.12 21.84
C THR A 37 -8.35 8.37 20.51
N TYR A 38 -8.32 7.04 20.51
CA TYR A 38 -8.18 6.25 19.28
C TYR A 38 -9.47 6.23 18.47
N LYS A 39 -10.62 5.99 19.13
CA LYS A 39 -11.94 6.07 18.48
C LYS A 39 -12.17 7.45 17.85
N THR A 40 -11.82 8.51 18.59
CA THR A 40 -11.91 9.89 18.11
C THR A 40 -10.99 10.12 16.91
N TRP A 41 -9.74 9.63 16.96
CA TRP A 41 -8.82 9.72 15.82
C TRP A 41 -9.39 9.09 14.56
N VAL A 42 -9.97 7.88 14.67
CA VAL A 42 -10.61 7.16 13.56
C VAL A 42 -11.82 7.93 13.05
N ALA A 43 -12.70 8.39 13.95
CA ALA A 43 -13.97 9.06 13.61
C ALA A 43 -13.77 10.42 12.95
N GLU A 44 -12.73 11.16 13.32
CA GLU A 44 -12.54 12.54 12.87
C GLU A 44 -11.63 12.67 11.63
N GLY A 45 -11.38 11.58 10.91
CA GLY A 45 -10.67 11.58 9.62
C GLY A 45 -9.61 10.49 9.47
N GLY A 46 -9.19 9.84 10.56
CA GLY A 46 -8.15 8.82 10.52
C GLY A 46 -8.52 7.63 9.63
N ARG A 47 -9.79 7.20 9.68
CA ARG A 47 -10.32 6.13 8.82
C ARG A 47 -10.21 6.46 7.33
N GLU A 48 -10.48 7.70 6.96
CA GLU A 48 -10.50 8.13 5.56
C GLU A 48 -9.08 8.12 4.97
N HIS A 49 -8.11 8.66 5.72
CA HIS A 49 -6.70 8.60 5.33
C HIS A 49 -6.20 7.17 5.22
N THR A 50 -6.51 6.29 6.18
CA THR A 50 -6.12 4.88 6.11
C THR A 50 -6.72 4.18 4.88
N LEU A 51 -7.99 4.44 4.55
CA LEU A 51 -8.63 3.88 3.35
C LEU A 51 -8.04 4.41 2.05
N ALA A 52 -7.73 5.71 1.98
CA ALA A 52 -7.08 6.31 0.81
C ALA A 52 -5.71 5.66 0.56
N ILE A 53 -4.85 5.61 1.58
CA ILE A 53 -3.51 5.03 1.46
C ILE A 53 -3.55 3.53 1.14
N GLY A 54 -4.50 2.79 1.72
CA GLY A 54 -4.69 1.37 1.36
C GLY A 54 -5.01 1.18 -0.13
N LYS A 55 -5.83 2.06 -0.73
CA LYS A 55 -6.12 2.04 -2.18
C LYS A 55 -4.93 2.49 -3.01
N ASP A 56 -4.16 3.45 -2.50
CA ASP A 56 -2.97 3.97 -3.18
C ASP A 56 -1.87 2.91 -3.29
N ILE A 57 -1.66 2.11 -2.23
CA ILE A 57 -0.73 0.97 -2.26
C ILE A 57 -1.12 -0.02 -3.37
N ILE A 58 -2.40 -0.39 -3.45
CA ILE A 58 -2.91 -1.29 -4.51
C ILE A 58 -2.72 -0.65 -5.89
N THR A 59 -2.97 0.65 -6.00
CA THR A 59 -2.78 1.42 -7.23
C THR A 59 -1.32 1.36 -7.69
N LEU A 60 -0.37 1.66 -6.81
CA LEU A 60 1.07 1.63 -7.11
C LEU A 60 1.54 0.23 -7.52
N ILE A 61 1.05 -0.82 -6.86
CA ILE A 61 1.34 -2.21 -7.26
C ILE A 61 0.75 -2.52 -8.64
N SER A 62 -0.47 -2.08 -8.93
CA SER A 62 -1.12 -2.36 -10.22
C SER A 62 -0.48 -1.60 -11.38
N LEU A 63 0.10 -0.43 -11.10
CA LEU A 63 0.80 0.41 -12.06
C LEU A 63 2.13 -0.18 -12.54
N SER A 64 2.68 -1.18 -11.84
CA SER A 64 3.88 -1.89 -12.28
C SER A 64 3.59 -2.71 -13.55
N GLY A 65 3.70 -2.08 -14.72
CA GLY A 65 3.39 -2.68 -16.02
C GLY A 65 2.58 -1.78 -16.95
N GLU A 66 2.03 -0.66 -16.45
CA GLU A 66 1.35 0.34 -17.27
C GLU A 66 2.32 1.37 -17.88
N GLY A 67 1.94 1.97 -19.01
CA GLY A 67 2.74 2.95 -19.74
C GLY A 67 2.67 4.38 -19.17
N ARG A 68 3.82 5.06 -19.10
CA ARG A 68 4.07 6.45 -18.62
C ARG A 68 2.88 7.43 -18.54
N SER A 69 2.22 7.73 -19.66
CA SER A 69 1.28 8.87 -19.71
C SER A 69 -0.03 8.62 -18.97
N SER A 70 -0.41 7.35 -18.76
CA SER A 70 -1.61 7.00 -17.98
C SER A 70 -1.36 6.96 -16.48
N THR A 71 -0.09 6.95 -16.03
CA THR A 71 0.26 6.65 -14.64
C THR A 71 0.69 7.87 -13.83
N ALA A 72 1.28 8.89 -14.46
CA ALA A 72 1.82 10.06 -13.76
C ALA A 72 0.76 10.84 -12.96
N HIS A 73 -0.45 11.02 -13.51
CA HIS A 73 -1.56 11.67 -12.79
C HIS A 73 -1.96 10.88 -11.54
N ARG A 74 -2.10 9.56 -11.66
CA ARG A 74 -2.43 8.67 -10.55
C ARG A 74 -1.36 8.71 -9.46
N CYS A 75 -0.09 8.72 -9.83
CA CYS A 75 1.01 8.86 -8.87
C CYS A 75 1.04 10.24 -8.20
N GLN A 76 0.62 11.30 -8.88
CA GLN A 76 0.46 12.62 -8.26
C GLN A 76 -0.69 12.64 -7.25
N GLU A 77 -1.83 12.01 -7.57
CA GLU A 77 -2.95 11.85 -6.63
C GLU A 77 -2.51 11.09 -5.36
N VAL A 78 -1.71 10.04 -5.52
CA VAL A 78 -1.13 9.30 -4.38
C VAL A 78 -0.27 10.22 -3.50
N LEU A 79 0.57 11.08 -4.09
CA LEU A 79 1.37 12.05 -3.31
C LEU A 79 0.49 13.04 -2.54
N ASP A 80 -0.62 13.47 -3.13
CA ASP A 80 -1.56 14.38 -2.47
C ASP A 80 -2.25 13.69 -1.27
N HIS A 81 -2.64 12.42 -1.40
CA HIS A 81 -3.18 11.62 -0.30
C HIS A 81 -2.15 11.40 0.81
N VAL A 82 -0.90 11.08 0.47
CA VAL A 82 0.19 10.94 1.45
C VAL A 82 0.42 12.25 2.21
N LYS A 83 0.47 13.38 1.48
CA LYS A 83 0.64 14.70 2.10
C LYS A 83 -0.51 15.00 3.07
N ALA A 84 -1.75 14.75 2.67
CA ALA A 84 -2.91 14.93 3.53
C ALA A 84 -2.84 14.03 4.77
N ALA A 85 -2.45 12.76 4.60
CA ALA A 85 -2.29 11.79 5.69
C ALA A 85 -1.17 12.17 6.68
N LYS A 86 -0.04 12.67 6.19
CA LYS A 86 1.09 13.14 7.04
C LYS A 86 0.74 14.42 7.80
N ALA A 87 -0.07 15.29 7.21
CA ALA A 87 -0.55 16.51 7.85
C ALA A 87 -1.67 16.25 8.86
N TYR A 88 -2.35 15.11 8.76
CA TYR A 88 -3.37 14.70 9.72
C TYR A 88 -2.75 14.35 11.08
N ARG A 89 -3.57 14.43 12.12
CA ARG A 89 -3.17 14.17 13.51
C ARG A 89 -2.49 12.80 13.62
N LYS A 90 -1.46 12.73 14.46
CA LYS A 90 -0.71 11.49 14.70
C LYS A 90 -1.60 10.40 15.29
N LEU A 91 -1.34 9.15 14.90
CA LEU A 91 -1.93 8.01 15.59
C LEU A 91 -1.52 8.07 17.09
N PRO A 92 -2.48 7.90 18.03
CA PRO A 92 -2.17 7.91 19.46
C PRO A 92 -1.26 6.75 19.88
N ASP A 93 -1.55 5.53 19.41
CA ASP A 93 -0.73 4.35 19.68
C ASP A 93 0.60 4.43 18.95
N GLU A 94 1.70 4.33 19.70
CA GLU A 94 3.06 4.52 19.17
C GLU A 94 3.46 3.43 18.18
N THR A 95 3.10 2.17 18.47
CA THR A 95 3.45 1.05 17.60
C THR A 95 2.72 1.15 16.25
N ALA A 96 1.40 1.37 16.29
CA ALA A 96 0.60 1.59 15.10
C ALA A 96 1.05 2.85 14.35
N ARG A 97 1.41 3.93 15.05
CA ARG A 97 1.99 5.12 14.43
C ARG A 97 3.28 4.81 13.67
N GLY A 98 4.19 4.03 14.23
CA GLY A 98 5.42 3.64 13.54
C GLY A 98 5.15 2.87 12.24
N TYR A 99 4.18 1.94 12.24
CA TYR A 99 3.76 1.24 11.03
C TYR A 99 3.12 2.18 10.00
N TRP A 100 2.31 3.14 10.46
CA TRP A 100 1.69 4.14 9.60
C TRP A 100 2.70 5.05 8.92
N GLU A 101 3.65 5.61 9.68
CA GLU A 101 4.70 6.47 9.17
C GLU A 101 5.59 5.72 8.17
N THR A 102 5.97 4.48 8.48
CA THR A 102 6.73 3.60 7.56
C THR A 102 5.96 3.36 6.25
N ALA A 103 4.67 3.06 6.32
CA ALA A 103 3.85 2.86 5.13
C ALA A 103 3.79 4.13 4.28
N LEU A 104 3.53 5.30 4.90
CA LEU A 104 3.47 6.59 4.21
C LEU A 104 4.78 6.94 3.52
N ASP A 105 5.92 6.74 4.18
CA ASP A 105 7.24 7.05 3.62
C ASP A 105 7.55 6.17 2.40
N LYS A 106 7.18 4.88 2.45
CA LYS A 106 7.38 3.97 1.31
C LYS A 106 6.45 4.30 0.15
N VAL A 107 5.18 4.60 0.41
CA VAL A 107 4.24 5.08 -0.62
C VAL A 107 4.74 6.38 -1.26
N GLU A 108 5.23 7.34 -0.46
CA GLU A 108 5.79 8.59 -0.96
C GLU A 108 7.01 8.37 -1.86
N SER A 109 7.96 7.54 -1.43
CA SER A 109 9.16 7.19 -2.21
C SER A 109 8.76 6.60 -3.56
N THR A 110 7.89 5.58 -3.53
CA THR A 110 7.42 4.89 -4.73
C THR A 110 6.66 5.81 -5.68
N ALA A 111 5.75 6.65 -5.16
CA ALA A 111 4.98 7.59 -5.99
C ALA A 111 5.87 8.71 -6.54
N THR A 112 6.86 9.17 -5.78
CA THR A 112 7.88 10.13 -6.24
C THR A 112 8.69 9.56 -7.38
N HIS A 113 9.18 8.32 -7.24
CA HIS A 113 9.86 7.60 -8.32
C HIS A 113 8.96 7.45 -9.56
N CYS A 114 7.68 7.14 -9.38
CA CYS A 114 6.72 7.06 -10.48
C CYS A 114 6.59 8.38 -11.26
N VAL A 115 6.52 9.53 -10.56
CA VAL A 115 6.42 10.86 -11.20
C VAL A 115 7.76 11.27 -11.84
N GLN A 116 8.89 10.96 -11.21
CA GLN A 116 10.22 11.42 -11.62
C GLN A 116 10.90 10.56 -12.70
N ASN A 117 10.69 9.24 -12.71
CA ASN A 117 11.32 8.33 -13.67
C ASN A 117 10.65 8.43 -15.04
N LYS A 118 11.02 9.49 -15.76
CA LYS A 118 10.42 9.88 -17.04
C LYS A 118 10.57 8.81 -18.14
N ASN A 119 11.56 7.93 -18.03
CA ASN A 119 11.97 7.02 -19.12
C ASN A 119 11.78 5.52 -18.81
N GLU A 120 11.54 5.15 -17.54
CA GLU A 120 11.51 3.74 -17.11
C GLU A 120 10.15 3.32 -16.51
N GLY A 121 9.21 4.24 -16.30
CA GLY A 121 7.92 3.93 -15.66
C GLY A 121 8.11 3.32 -14.26
N MET A 122 7.14 2.53 -13.79
CA MET A 122 7.29 1.69 -12.58
C MET A 122 7.94 0.34 -12.90
N THR A 123 8.96 0.32 -13.77
CA THR A 123 9.68 -0.90 -14.12
C THR A 123 11.00 -0.95 -13.37
N GLY A 124 11.11 -1.83 -12.38
CA GLY A 124 12.31 -1.99 -11.58
C GLY A 124 12.06 -2.77 -10.30
N GLY A 125 13.00 -3.66 -9.94
CA GLY A 125 12.90 -4.46 -8.70
C GLY A 125 12.75 -3.59 -7.46
N THR A 126 13.42 -2.44 -7.41
CA THR A 126 13.37 -1.50 -6.29
C THR A 126 11.97 -0.93 -6.05
N VAL A 127 11.25 -0.55 -7.11
CA VAL A 127 9.88 0.01 -7.01
C VAL A 127 8.91 -1.04 -6.46
N LEU A 128 9.04 -2.29 -6.91
CA LEU A 128 8.24 -3.41 -6.40
C LEU A 128 8.58 -3.75 -4.95
N SER A 129 9.87 -3.69 -4.57
CA SER A 129 10.31 -3.89 -3.19
C SER A 129 9.75 -2.82 -2.26
N GLU A 130 9.81 -1.54 -2.64
CA GLU A 130 9.24 -0.44 -1.85
C GLU A 130 7.73 -0.57 -1.69
N ALA A 131 7.01 -0.91 -2.77
CA ALA A 131 5.57 -1.13 -2.71
C ALA A 131 5.19 -2.33 -1.82
N ALA A 132 5.97 -3.41 -1.85
CA ALA A 132 5.79 -4.58 -0.98
C ALA A 132 6.08 -4.25 0.50
N GLU A 133 7.08 -3.41 0.77
CA GLU A 133 7.38 -2.90 2.11
C GLU A 133 6.25 -2.00 2.61
N ALA A 134 5.72 -1.12 1.77
CA ALA A 134 4.54 -0.30 2.09
C ALA A 134 3.33 -1.18 2.45
N GLN A 135 3.04 -2.21 1.64
CA GLN A 135 1.97 -3.16 1.90
C GLN A 135 2.19 -3.90 3.23
N SER A 136 3.41 -4.32 3.52
CA SER A 136 3.76 -5.05 4.74
C SER A 136 3.57 -4.17 5.98
N ALA A 137 4.07 -2.92 5.95
CA ALA A 137 3.89 -1.95 7.02
C ALA A 137 2.40 -1.62 7.22
N PHE A 138 1.65 -1.43 6.13
CA PHE A 138 0.21 -1.17 6.18
C PHE A 138 -0.57 -2.36 6.76
N SER A 139 -0.20 -3.60 6.41
CA SER A 139 -0.79 -4.79 7.03
C SER A 139 -0.56 -4.82 8.55
N SER A 140 0.68 -4.57 9.00
CA SER A 140 1.01 -4.47 10.43
C SER A 140 0.21 -3.38 11.15
N LEU A 141 0.00 -2.22 10.50
CA LEU A 141 -0.87 -1.17 11.01
C LEU A 141 -2.30 -1.69 11.20
N THR A 142 -2.90 -2.32 10.20
CA THR A 142 -4.29 -2.80 10.29
C THR A 142 -4.49 -3.85 11.39
N ILE A 143 -3.49 -4.73 11.58
CA ILE A 143 -3.48 -5.72 12.67
C ILE A 143 -3.40 -5.01 14.02
N SER A 144 -2.50 -4.02 14.16
CA SER A 144 -2.35 -3.27 15.40
C SER A 144 -3.64 -2.53 15.77
N ILE A 145 -4.23 -1.84 14.78
CA ILE A 145 -5.54 -1.18 14.89
C ILE A 145 -6.62 -2.17 15.36
N HIS A 146 -6.72 -3.34 14.71
CA HIS A 146 -7.71 -4.34 15.09
C HIS A 146 -7.54 -4.79 16.56
N ARG A 147 -6.29 -5.00 17.00
CA ARG A 147 -5.99 -5.38 18.39
C ARG A 147 -6.42 -4.29 19.38
N LEU A 148 -6.12 -3.03 19.08
CA LEU A 148 -6.51 -1.90 19.93
C LEU A 148 -8.02 -1.80 20.09
N THR A 149 -8.77 -2.02 19.00
CA THR A 149 -10.24 -2.01 19.06
C THR A 149 -10.80 -3.17 19.87
N LYS A 150 -10.24 -4.39 19.76
CA LYS A 150 -10.70 -5.55 20.53
C LYS A 150 -10.30 -5.55 21.99
N SER A 151 -9.09 -5.09 22.32
CA SER A 151 -8.59 -5.07 23.70
C SER A 151 -9.38 -4.13 24.60
N ASN A 152 -10.09 -3.19 24.01
CA ASN A 152 -10.86 -2.19 24.71
C ASN A 152 -12.37 -2.48 24.74
N SER A 153 -12.87 -3.49 24.02
CA SER A 153 -14.28 -3.99 24.12
C SER A 153 -14.47 -4.88 25.35
#